data_AF-A0A507C9X3-F1
#
_entry.id   AF-A0A507C9X3-F1
#
_cell.length_a   1.000
_cell.length_b   1.000
_cell.length_c   1.000
_cell.angle_alpha   90.00
_cell.angle_beta   90.00
_cell.angle_gamma   90.00
#
_symmetry.space_group_name_H-M   'P 1'
#
loop_
_entity.id
_entity.type
_entity.pdbx_description
1 polymer ?
#
loop_
_entity_poly.entity_id
_entity_poly.type
_entity_poly.pdbx_seq_one_letter_code
_entity_poly.pdbx_strand_id
1 'polypeptide(L)'
;MKPLVKIRLDKHTDAVEFCPDAEHGDYLAVASYQVSDKSEQISSENGPREGAVTMFKYDSEARSLTKAAELTTSGTLDIKWNVFLLDESGRISATSGLMLAISTITLNTGHYEPEDVLILSLYIPPTPITCRIYTSISDGRVSVLNLDSTGLHPFWETYAHEYEAWCVSGDGENMVYSGGDDQMFCGWDLRSGQRTFKNKSHDMGVTCILPHPSPSTHPHIVFTGSYDEHLRIFDLRKPSSPLYDQILLEGGGVWKLKPKFNLTTNSYTLLAACMHAGVTLVDINSDLTVGVSSDAYKEHGSFVYGVDWKCDESVGASCSFEDNSVHLWAL
;
A
#
# COMPACT_ATOMS: atom_id res chain seq x y z
N MET A 1 -6.90 -7.65 19.84
CA MET A 1 -5.86 -8.23 18.97
C MET A 1 -4.71 -8.80 19.79
N LYS A 2 -4.29 -10.03 19.52
CA LYS A 2 -3.25 -10.77 20.27
C LYS A 2 -2.00 -10.98 19.40
N PRO A 3 -0.78 -10.68 19.89
CA PRO A 3 0.45 -10.96 19.15
C PRO A 3 0.68 -12.47 19.01
N LEU A 4 1.11 -12.90 17.83
CA LEU A 4 1.47 -14.27 17.48
C LEU A 4 2.97 -14.42 17.27
N VAL A 5 3.57 -13.53 16.46
CA VAL A 5 5.00 -13.55 16.10
C VAL A 5 5.51 -12.12 16.12
N LYS A 6 6.74 -11.93 16.60
CA LYS A 6 7.47 -10.66 16.47
C LYS A 6 8.89 -10.96 16.02
N ILE A 7 9.30 -10.37 14.90
CA ILE A 7 10.68 -10.44 14.42
C ILE A 7 11.22 -9.03 14.22
N ARG A 8 12.53 -8.89 14.28
CA ARG A 8 13.25 -7.65 13.98
C ARG A 8 14.18 -7.89 12.79
N LEU A 9 14.21 -6.92 11.89
CA LEU A 9 15.08 -6.91 10.71
C LEU A 9 16.20 -5.87 10.88
N ASP A 10 17.20 -5.95 10.01
CA ASP A 10 18.37 -5.08 10.07
C ASP A 10 18.09 -3.66 9.53
N LYS A 11 17.07 -3.51 8.70
CA LYS A 11 16.67 -2.27 8.02
C LYS A 11 15.27 -1.82 8.44
N HIS A 12 14.94 -0.54 8.21
CA HIS A 12 13.60 -0.02 8.44
C HIS A 12 12.60 -0.73 7.53
N THR A 13 11.40 -1.03 8.04
CA THR A 13 10.36 -1.76 7.29
C THR A 13 9.17 -0.86 6.97
N ASP A 14 8.87 -0.71 5.69
CA ASP A 14 7.84 0.23 5.20
C ASP A 14 6.56 -0.45 4.74
N ALA A 15 6.68 -1.67 4.20
CA ALA A 15 5.52 -2.38 3.67
C ALA A 15 5.62 -3.88 3.96
N VAL A 16 4.44 -4.47 4.18
CA VAL A 16 4.24 -5.92 4.29
C VAL A 16 3.08 -6.31 3.40
N GLU A 17 3.18 -7.46 2.75
CA GLU A 17 2.08 -8.02 1.98
C GLU A 17 2.13 -9.54 1.96
N PHE A 18 1.06 -10.19 2.41
CA PHE A 18 0.91 -11.63 2.27
C PHE A 18 0.64 -11.99 0.82
N CYS A 19 1.11 -13.17 0.41
CA CYS A 19 0.78 -13.69 -0.90
C CYS A 19 -0.74 -13.90 -0.99
N PRO A 20 -1.42 -13.31 -1.99
CA PRO A 20 -2.86 -13.47 -2.16
C PRO A 20 -3.24 -14.84 -2.74
N ASP A 21 -2.28 -15.60 -3.29
CA ASP A 21 -2.50 -16.95 -3.79
C ASP A 21 -2.75 -17.93 -2.62
N ALA A 22 -3.76 -18.79 -2.76
CA ALA A 22 -4.17 -19.69 -1.68
C ALA A 22 -3.15 -20.79 -1.38
N GLU A 23 -2.43 -21.29 -2.39
CA GLU A 23 -1.41 -22.34 -2.20
C GLU A 23 -0.14 -21.78 -1.55
N HIS A 24 0.14 -20.50 -1.79
CA HIS A 24 1.30 -19.78 -1.27
C HIS A 24 0.94 -18.77 -0.16
N GLY A 25 -0.27 -18.85 0.40
CA GLY A 25 -0.82 -17.86 1.33
C GLY A 25 -0.06 -17.71 2.65
N ASP A 26 0.86 -18.62 2.95
CA ASP A 26 1.74 -18.54 4.12
C ASP A 26 3.00 -17.70 3.87
N TYR A 27 3.24 -17.25 2.64
CA TYR A 27 4.35 -16.38 2.33
C TYR A 27 4.01 -14.92 2.59
N LEU A 28 4.88 -14.24 3.35
CA LEU A 28 4.83 -12.82 3.66
C LEU A 28 6.03 -12.12 3.04
N ALA A 29 5.78 -11.16 2.16
CA ALA A 29 6.79 -10.27 1.67
C ALA A 29 6.94 -9.05 2.59
N VAL A 30 8.19 -8.65 2.84
CA VAL A 30 8.51 -7.47 3.66
C VAL A 30 9.45 -6.57 2.86
N ALA A 31 9.07 -5.32 2.66
CA ALA A 31 9.90 -4.29 2.06
C ALA A 31 10.66 -3.53 3.14
N SER A 32 11.93 -3.26 2.88
CA SER A 32 12.78 -2.54 3.81
C SER A 32 13.80 -1.66 3.11
N TYR A 33 14.25 -0.60 3.78
CA TYR A 33 15.37 0.21 3.34
C TYR A 33 16.13 0.87 4.49
N GLN A 34 17.32 1.35 4.17
CA GLN A 34 18.09 2.27 5.01
C GLN A 34 18.77 3.31 4.12
N VAL A 35 18.88 4.55 4.59
CA VAL A 35 19.70 5.57 3.93
C VAL A 35 21.16 5.29 4.27
N SER A 36 22.03 5.18 3.26
CA SER A 36 23.45 4.88 3.48
C SER A 36 24.16 6.07 4.15
N ASP A 37 24.77 5.83 5.31
CA ASP A 37 25.60 6.79 6.04
C ASP A 37 26.96 6.99 5.33
N LYS A 38 26.96 7.62 4.16
CA LYS A 38 28.20 8.13 3.58
C LYS A 38 28.41 9.57 4.03
N SER A 39 28.99 9.70 5.23
CA SER A 39 29.60 10.87 5.90
C SER A 39 28.84 11.46 7.09
N GLU A 40 29.48 11.42 8.27
CA GLU A 40 29.04 12.01 9.55
C GLU A 40 28.94 13.56 9.55
N GLN A 41 28.72 14.22 8.41
CA GLN A 41 28.70 15.70 8.38
C GLN A 41 27.55 16.36 7.63
N ILE A 42 26.64 15.63 6.98
CA ILE A 42 25.38 16.21 6.52
C ILE A 42 24.29 15.15 6.66
N SER A 43 23.29 15.40 7.50
CA SER A 43 22.02 14.70 7.50
C SER A 43 21.30 14.98 6.17
N SER A 44 21.67 14.31 5.09
CA SER A 44 20.91 14.40 3.85
C SER A 44 19.91 13.24 3.79
N GLU A 45 18.63 13.56 3.99
CA GLU A 45 17.47 12.69 3.72
C GLU A 45 17.45 12.12 2.27
N ASN A 46 18.36 12.63 1.43
CA ASN A 46 18.58 12.30 0.02
C ASN A 46 19.82 11.43 -0.25
N GLY A 47 20.37 10.74 0.76
CA GLY A 47 21.47 9.79 0.55
C GLY A 47 21.05 8.55 -0.27
N PRO A 48 22.01 7.80 -0.87
CA PRO A 48 21.69 6.56 -1.58
C PRO A 48 20.99 5.59 -0.62
N ARG A 49 19.88 4.98 -1.08
CA ARG A 49 19.09 4.05 -0.25
C ARG A 49 19.42 2.60 -0.56
N GLU A 50 19.79 1.85 0.46
CA GLU A 50 20.02 0.40 0.36
C GLU A 50 18.76 -0.35 0.81
N GLY A 51 18.05 -0.96 -0.13
CA GLY A 51 16.80 -1.69 0.11
C GLY A 51 16.96 -3.20 0.21
N ALA A 52 15.90 -3.86 0.65
CA ALA A 52 15.70 -5.29 0.48
C ALA A 52 14.21 -5.64 0.48
N VAL A 53 13.85 -6.68 -0.28
CA VAL A 53 12.59 -7.39 -0.12
C VAL A 53 12.87 -8.79 0.38
N THR A 54 12.43 -9.06 1.60
CA THR A 54 12.64 -10.34 2.27
C THR A 54 11.33 -11.13 2.28
N MET A 55 11.39 -12.36 1.79
CA MET A 55 10.28 -13.30 1.80
C MET A 55 10.37 -14.18 3.03
N PHE A 56 9.32 -14.22 3.83
CA PHE A 56 9.19 -15.13 4.96
C PHE A 56 8.10 -16.16 4.70
N LYS A 57 8.29 -17.39 5.19
CA LYS A 57 7.24 -18.38 5.30
C LYS A 57 6.74 -18.43 6.74
N TYR A 58 5.44 -18.21 6.92
CA TYR A 58 4.75 -18.33 8.19
C TYR A 58 4.41 -19.79 8.50
N ASP A 59 4.82 -20.24 9.67
CA ASP A 59 4.39 -21.52 10.25
C ASP A 59 3.39 -21.24 11.37
N SER A 60 2.13 -21.64 11.15
CA SER A 60 1.02 -21.39 12.08
C SER A 60 1.09 -22.26 13.34
N GLU A 61 1.64 -23.48 13.25
CA GLU A 61 1.80 -24.39 14.39
C GLU A 61 2.95 -23.94 15.28
N ALA A 62 4.11 -23.64 14.67
CA ALA A 62 5.29 -23.18 15.39
C ALA A 62 5.21 -21.70 15.78
N ARG A 63 4.26 -20.94 15.20
CA ARG A 63 4.13 -19.48 15.34
C ARG A 63 5.46 -18.79 15.07
N SER A 64 6.02 -19.04 13.90
CA SER A 64 7.32 -18.52 13.50
C SER A 64 7.32 -18.02 12.06
N LEU A 65 8.23 -17.08 11.79
CA LEU A 65 8.54 -16.63 10.44
C LEU A 65 9.95 -17.10 10.09
N THR A 66 10.07 -17.86 9.01
CA THR A 66 11.36 -18.35 8.51
C THR A 66 11.69 -17.68 7.19
N LYS A 67 12.89 -17.10 7.08
CA LYS A 67 13.33 -16.44 5.85
C LYS A 67 13.46 -17.47 4.73
N ALA A 68 12.68 -17.30 3.68
CA ALA A 68 12.64 -18.19 2.52
C ALA A 68 13.50 -17.66 1.36
N ALA A 69 13.49 -16.35 1.13
CA ALA A 69 14.27 -15.69 0.09
C ALA A 69 14.53 -14.23 0.45
N GLU A 70 15.48 -13.61 -0.22
CA GLU A 70 15.72 -12.16 -0.14
C GLU A 70 16.30 -11.64 -1.44
N LEU A 71 15.90 -10.42 -1.76
CA LEU A 71 16.35 -9.68 -2.91
C LEU A 71 16.81 -8.29 -2.47
N THR A 72 18.06 -7.95 -2.74
CA THR A 72 18.59 -6.60 -2.51
C THR A 72 18.05 -5.63 -3.57
N THR A 73 17.67 -4.43 -3.15
CA THR A 73 17.09 -3.39 -4.03
C THR A 73 17.71 -2.02 -3.75
N SER A 74 17.45 -1.03 -4.59
CA SER A 74 17.45 0.38 -4.16
C SER A 74 16.17 0.60 -3.33
N GLY A 75 16.27 1.25 -2.17
CA GLY A 75 15.22 1.28 -1.11
C GLY A 75 13.76 1.09 -1.57
N THR A 76 13.06 0.10 -1.00
CA THR A 76 11.68 -0.27 -1.43
C THR A 76 10.65 0.26 -0.44
N LEU A 77 9.75 1.14 -0.87
CA LEU A 77 8.73 1.77 -0.01
C LEU A 77 7.35 1.11 -0.09
N ASP A 78 7.01 0.47 -1.21
CA ASP A 78 5.76 -0.30 -1.35
C ASP A 78 6.02 -1.59 -2.13
N ILE A 79 5.18 -2.59 -1.93
CA ILE A 79 5.27 -3.90 -2.61
C ILE A 79 3.89 -4.37 -3.01
N LYS A 80 3.76 -5.03 -4.16
CA LYS A 80 2.51 -5.65 -4.59
C LYS A 80 2.75 -7.02 -5.19
N TRP A 81 1.89 -7.98 -4.85
CA TRP A 81 1.85 -9.25 -5.57
C TRP A 81 1.15 -9.10 -6.91
N ASN A 82 1.79 -9.60 -7.96
CA ASN A 82 1.19 -9.73 -9.27
C ASN A 82 0.75 -11.17 -9.51
N VAL A 83 -0.57 -11.36 -9.55
CA VAL A 83 -1.20 -12.67 -9.77
C VAL A 83 -1.61 -12.90 -11.23
N PHE A 84 -1.44 -11.91 -12.12
CA PHE A 84 -1.99 -11.95 -13.47
C PHE A 84 -1.09 -12.58 -14.52
N LEU A 85 0.21 -12.70 -14.26
CA LEU A 85 1.18 -13.33 -15.15
C LEU A 85 1.96 -14.42 -14.39
N LEU A 86 1.33 -15.56 -14.19
CA LEU A 86 2.02 -16.81 -13.90
C LEU A 86 2.31 -17.50 -15.24
N ASP A 87 3.40 -17.11 -15.92
CA ASP A 87 3.97 -17.90 -17.01
C ASP A 87 5.39 -18.38 -16.65
N GLU A 88 5.79 -19.49 -17.27
CA GLU A 88 7.00 -20.29 -16.97
C GLU A 88 8.34 -19.52 -17.11
N SER A 89 8.32 -18.23 -17.46
CA SER A 89 9.52 -17.40 -17.61
C SER A 89 9.66 -16.27 -16.59
N GLY A 90 8.59 -15.95 -15.84
CA GLY A 90 8.60 -15.18 -14.58
C GLY A 90 9.45 -13.92 -14.53
N ARG A 91 9.38 -12.96 -15.47
CA ARG A 91 10.20 -11.73 -15.43
C ARG A 91 9.35 -10.47 -15.37
N ILE A 92 9.36 -9.74 -14.25
CA ILE A 92 8.71 -8.41 -14.11
C ILE A 92 9.50 -7.46 -13.20
N SER A 93 9.42 -6.18 -13.55
CA SER A 93 10.12 -5.01 -13.03
C SER A 93 9.58 -4.30 -11.79
N ALA A 94 10.47 -3.79 -10.91
CA ALA A 94 10.47 -2.36 -10.51
C ALA A 94 11.61 -1.96 -9.52
N THR A 95 11.91 -0.66 -9.44
CA THR A 95 12.74 0.04 -8.42
C THR A 95 11.85 0.91 -7.53
N SER A 96 12.19 1.11 -6.26
CA SER A 96 11.45 1.89 -5.24
C SER A 96 9.96 1.57 -4.97
N GLY A 97 9.37 0.63 -5.70
CA GLY A 97 8.21 -0.14 -5.27
C GLY A 97 8.27 -1.45 -6.04
N LEU A 98 8.20 -2.61 -5.40
CA LEU A 98 8.50 -3.89 -6.08
C LEU A 98 7.23 -4.69 -6.38
N MET A 99 7.14 -5.23 -7.60
CA MET A 99 6.15 -6.24 -7.95
C MET A 99 6.70 -7.66 -7.80
N LEU A 100 5.92 -8.57 -7.21
CA LEU A 100 6.31 -9.95 -6.96
C LEU A 100 5.51 -10.93 -7.81
N ALA A 101 6.18 -11.90 -8.46
CA ALA A 101 5.56 -13.02 -9.19
C ALA A 101 6.15 -14.35 -8.68
N ILE A 102 5.35 -15.43 -8.63
CA ILE A 102 5.80 -16.75 -8.15
C ILE A 102 5.88 -17.75 -9.31
N SER A 103 7.07 -18.12 -9.74
CA SER A 103 7.31 -19.40 -10.42
C SER A 103 8.48 -20.08 -9.71
N THR A 104 8.22 -21.14 -8.93
CA THR A 104 9.22 -21.82 -8.08
C THR A 104 10.13 -20.83 -7.32
N ILE A 105 9.56 -20.08 -6.36
CA ILE A 105 10.20 -19.13 -5.43
C ILE A 105 11.44 -18.42 -6.01
N THR A 106 11.29 -17.79 -7.17
CA THR A 106 12.32 -16.90 -7.72
C THR A 106 11.77 -15.48 -7.71
N LEU A 107 12.45 -14.57 -7.00
CA LEU A 107 12.14 -13.13 -6.99
C LEU A 107 12.74 -12.51 -8.25
N ASN A 108 11.93 -11.81 -9.05
CA ASN A 108 12.39 -11.16 -10.27
C ASN A 108 12.12 -9.65 -10.21
N THR A 109 13.00 -8.89 -10.88
CA THR A 109 12.97 -7.42 -10.98
C THR A 109 13.09 -7.00 -12.44
N GLY A 110 13.28 -5.70 -12.62
CA GLY A 110 13.26 -5.02 -13.90
C GLY A 110 12.95 -3.54 -13.65
N HIS A 111 13.05 -2.72 -14.69
CA HIS A 111 13.33 -1.31 -14.54
C HIS A 111 12.29 -0.40 -15.21
N TYR A 112 11.84 0.62 -14.47
CA TYR A 112 11.48 1.93 -15.00
C TYR A 112 12.13 2.95 -14.07
N GLU A 113 13.26 3.53 -14.50
CA GLU A 113 14.02 4.49 -13.72
C GLU A 113 13.90 5.87 -14.37
N PRO A 114 13.09 6.78 -13.83
CA PRO A 114 13.42 8.19 -13.92
C PRO A 114 14.62 8.43 -12.98
N GLU A 115 15.68 9.07 -13.48
CA GLU A 115 16.87 9.37 -12.68
C GLU A 115 16.49 10.20 -11.42
N ASP A 116 17.05 9.85 -10.26
CA ASP A 116 16.94 10.57 -8.98
C ASP A 116 15.53 10.72 -8.34
N VAL A 117 14.59 9.81 -8.60
CA VAL A 117 13.27 9.80 -7.95
C VAL A 117 12.89 8.44 -7.37
N LEU A 118 11.99 8.44 -6.38
CA LEU A 118 11.46 7.25 -5.72
C LEU A 118 10.01 6.99 -6.16
N ILE A 119 9.68 5.76 -6.48
CA ILE A 119 8.30 5.25 -6.44
C ILE A 119 7.89 5.20 -4.95
N LEU A 120 6.73 5.76 -4.63
CA LEU A 120 6.23 5.86 -3.26
C LEU A 120 5.11 4.86 -2.99
N SER A 121 4.25 4.61 -3.98
CA SER A 121 3.17 3.62 -3.87
C SER A 121 2.91 2.89 -5.17
N LEU A 122 2.48 1.64 -5.03
CA LEU A 122 1.99 0.80 -6.11
C LEU A 122 0.53 0.43 -5.86
N TYR A 123 -0.28 0.47 -6.90
CA TYR A 123 -1.64 -0.08 -6.88
C TYR A 123 -1.88 -0.99 -8.08
N ILE A 124 -2.30 -2.21 -7.78
CA ILE A 124 -2.77 -3.20 -8.74
C ILE A 124 -4.26 -3.42 -8.45
N PRO A 125 -5.16 -3.10 -9.40
CA PRO A 125 -6.59 -3.36 -9.23
C PRO A 125 -6.86 -4.84 -8.96
N PRO A 126 -7.77 -5.19 -8.04
CA PRO A 126 -8.06 -6.58 -7.69
C PRO A 126 -8.70 -7.36 -8.85
N THR A 127 -9.25 -6.66 -9.84
CA THR A 127 -9.84 -7.25 -11.05
C THR A 127 -8.99 -6.91 -12.29
N PRO A 128 -8.52 -7.90 -13.07
CA PRO A 128 -7.65 -7.68 -14.23
C PRO A 128 -8.43 -7.21 -15.46
N ILE A 129 -9.16 -6.10 -15.36
CA ILE A 129 -9.86 -5.54 -16.52
C ILE A 129 -8.83 -5.15 -17.60
N THR A 130 -7.69 -4.57 -17.21
CA THR A 130 -6.70 -4.03 -18.15
C THR A 130 -5.23 -4.39 -17.86
N CYS A 131 -4.94 -5.31 -16.93
CA CYS A 131 -3.56 -5.64 -16.50
C CYS A 131 -2.69 -4.39 -16.27
N ARG A 132 -3.23 -3.39 -15.58
CA ARG A 132 -2.55 -2.12 -15.31
C ARG A 132 -1.96 -2.06 -13.92
N ILE A 133 -0.83 -1.39 -13.81
CA ILE A 133 -0.20 -1.01 -12.55
C ILE A 133 -0.13 0.50 -12.47
N TYR A 134 -0.54 1.04 -11.33
CA TYR A 134 -0.55 2.45 -11.03
C TYR A 134 0.61 2.73 -10.09
N THR A 135 1.37 3.79 -10.36
CA THR A 135 2.53 4.17 -9.55
C THR A 135 2.49 5.64 -9.17
N SER A 136 2.93 5.96 -7.96
CA SER A 136 3.17 7.34 -7.52
C SER A 136 4.65 7.58 -7.30
N ILE A 137 5.11 8.81 -7.53
CA ILE A 137 6.52 9.16 -7.62
C ILE A 137 6.81 10.36 -6.69
N SER A 138 8.01 10.40 -6.10
CA SER A 138 8.44 11.41 -5.14
C SER A 138 8.56 12.83 -5.70
N ASP A 139 8.63 12.99 -7.01
CA ASP A 139 8.62 14.30 -7.68
C ASP A 139 7.20 14.84 -7.96
N GLY A 140 6.18 14.20 -7.37
CA GLY A 140 4.77 14.59 -7.52
C GLY A 140 4.10 14.01 -8.77
N ARG A 141 4.80 13.21 -9.57
CA ARG A 141 4.19 12.48 -10.67
C ARG A 141 3.40 11.26 -10.23
N VAL A 142 2.45 10.90 -11.06
CA VAL A 142 1.79 9.58 -11.04
C VAL A 142 1.80 9.01 -12.45
N SER A 143 1.94 7.69 -12.56
CA SER A 143 1.95 7.00 -13.85
C SER A 143 1.13 5.72 -13.83
N VAL A 144 0.74 5.29 -15.01
CA VAL A 144 0.07 4.02 -15.27
C VAL A 144 0.88 3.26 -16.29
N LEU A 145 1.15 1.99 -15.98
CA LEU A 145 1.86 1.05 -16.82
C LEU A 145 0.90 -0.06 -17.24
N ASN A 146 0.97 -0.48 -18.50
CA ASN A 146 0.36 -1.72 -18.94
C ASN A 146 1.36 -2.86 -18.73
N LEU A 147 0.87 -4.01 -18.27
CA LEU A 147 1.63 -5.22 -18.14
C LEU A 147 1.15 -6.26 -19.17
N ASP A 148 2.07 -6.78 -19.97
CA ASP A 148 1.84 -7.92 -20.86
C ASP A 148 2.98 -8.95 -20.75
N SER A 149 2.95 -9.99 -21.59
CA SER A 149 3.96 -11.05 -21.61
C SER A 149 5.37 -10.57 -21.97
N THR A 150 5.53 -9.36 -22.49
CA THR A 150 6.82 -8.76 -22.84
C THR A 150 7.36 -7.82 -21.77
N GLY A 151 6.55 -7.43 -20.78
CA GLY A 151 6.95 -6.64 -19.63
C GLY A 151 6.02 -5.46 -19.33
N LEU A 152 6.58 -4.45 -18.64
CA LEU A 152 5.89 -3.20 -18.31
C LEU A 152 6.09 -2.16 -19.41
N HIS A 153 4.99 -1.52 -19.82
CA HIS A 153 4.99 -0.48 -20.83
C HIS A 153 4.31 0.78 -20.30
N PRO A 154 4.94 1.96 -20.42
CA PRO A 154 4.29 3.22 -20.08
C PRO A 154 2.99 3.41 -20.85
N PHE A 155 1.90 3.68 -20.15
CA PHE A 155 0.59 3.96 -20.75
C PHE A 155 0.21 5.42 -20.58
N TRP A 156 0.40 5.98 -19.39
CA TRP A 156 0.03 7.35 -19.08
C TRP A 156 0.87 7.89 -17.91
N GLU A 157 1.17 9.19 -17.91
CA GLU A 157 1.88 9.87 -16.83
C GLU A 157 1.46 11.34 -16.76
N THR A 158 1.45 11.91 -15.56
CA THR A 158 1.27 13.36 -15.36
C THR A 158 1.95 13.86 -14.08
N TYR A 159 2.26 15.16 -14.04
CA TYR A 159 2.60 15.87 -12.80
C TYR A 159 1.30 16.18 -12.05
N ALA A 160 1.04 15.43 -10.99
CA ALA A 160 -0.23 15.47 -10.26
C ALA A 160 -0.19 16.42 -9.07
N HIS A 161 0.96 16.50 -8.39
CA HIS A 161 1.15 17.20 -7.12
C HIS A 161 2.35 18.14 -7.17
N GLU A 162 2.35 19.17 -6.31
CA GLU A 162 3.46 20.12 -6.17
C GLU A 162 4.63 19.54 -5.36
N TYR A 163 4.34 18.53 -4.54
CA TYR A 163 5.26 17.79 -3.67
C TYR A 163 5.07 16.28 -3.88
N GLU A 164 5.63 15.44 -3.02
CA GLU A 164 5.55 13.99 -3.06
C GLU A 164 4.11 13.49 -3.29
N ALA A 165 3.93 12.65 -4.32
CA ALA A 165 2.68 11.92 -4.52
C ALA A 165 2.72 10.64 -3.66
N TRP A 166 2.25 10.72 -2.43
CA TRP A 166 2.30 9.62 -1.46
C TRP A 166 1.52 8.39 -1.89
N CYS A 167 0.41 8.57 -2.62
CA CYS A 167 -0.43 7.44 -2.99
C CYS A 167 -1.08 7.58 -4.36
N VAL A 168 -1.36 6.42 -4.96
CA VAL A 168 -2.10 6.30 -6.21
C VAL A 168 -3.08 5.12 -6.12
N SER A 169 -4.19 5.23 -6.82
CA SER A 169 -5.12 4.13 -7.07
C SER A 169 -5.90 4.36 -8.37
N GLY A 170 -6.91 3.54 -8.64
CA GLY A 170 -7.74 3.67 -9.83
C GLY A 170 -8.91 2.69 -9.84
N ASP A 171 -9.75 2.79 -10.86
CA ASP A 171 -10.82 1.81 -11.11
C ASP A 171 -10.33 0.57 -11.88
N GLY A 172 -9.08 0.59 -12.34
CA GLY A 172 -8.49 -0.48 -13.15
C GLY A 172 -8.84 -0.42 -14.63
N GLU A 173 -9.45 0.67 -15.12
CA GLU A 173 -9.83 0.81 -16.52
C GLU A 173 -9.73 2.23 -17.06
N ASN A 174 -10.35 3.22 -16.43
CA ASN A 174 -10.48 4.56 -16.99
C ASN A 174 -10.08 5.67 -16.02
N MET A 175 -9.99 5.38 -14.73
CA MET A 175 -9.78 6.39 -13.70
C MET A 175 -8.47 6.17 -12.95
N VAL A 176 -7.74 7.27 -12.76
CA VAL A 176 -6.59 7.35 -11.83
C VAL A 176 -6.98 8.27 -10.69
N TYR A 177 -6.61 7.89 -9.48
CA TYR A 177 -6.75 8.69 -8.27
C TYR A 177 -5.38 8.87 -7.62
N SER A 178 -5.10 10.05 -7.06
CA SER A 178 -3.85 10.29 -6.36
C SER A 178 -3.98 11.24 -5.18
N GLY A 179 -3.07 11.08 -4.25
CA GLY A 179 -2.92 11.90 -3.05
C GLY A 179 -1.46 12.24 -2.82
N GLY A 180 -1.21 13.43 -2.28
CA GLY A 180 0.16 13.92 -2.06
C GLY A 180 0.28 14.87 -0.89
N ASP A 181 1.51 15.32 -0.65
CA ASP A 181 1.87 16.19 0.47
C ASP A 181 1.28 17.61 0.36
N ASP A 182 0.85 17.99 -0.85
CA ASP A 182 0.12 19.23 -1.14
C ASP A 182 -1.33 19.26 -0.62
N GLN A 183 -1.73 18.25 0.18
CA GLN A 183 -3.05 18.07 0.79
C GLN A 183 -4.17 17.77 -0.23
N MET A 184 -3.79 17.44 -1.47
CA MET A 184 -4.76 17.30 -2.54
C MET A 184 -5.15 15.85 -2.75
N PHE A 185 -6.44 15.63 -2.97
CA PHE A 185 -6.99 14.41 -3.54
C PHE A 185 -7.46 14.71 -4.97
N CYS A 186 -6.89 14.04 -5.96
CA CYS A 186 -7.10 14.32 -7.37
C CYS A 186 -7.58 13.08 -8.14
N GLY A 187 -8.26 13.31 -9.27
CA GLY A 187 -8.66 12.25 -10.18
C GLY A 187 -8.56 12.63 -11.65
N TRP A 188 -8.29 11.65 -12.52
CA TRP A 188 -8.13 11.81 -13.97
C TRP A 188 -8.89 10.74 -14.72
N ASP A 189 -9.41 11.09 -15.90
CA ASP A 189 -10.01 10.16 -16.86
C ASP A 189 -8.99 9.87 -17.97
N LEU A 190 -8.49 8.64 -18.01
CA LEU A 190 -7.47 8.14 -18.94
C LEU A 190 -7.91 8.21 -20.41
N ARG A 191 -9.22 8.21 -20.71
CA ARG A 191 -9.73 8.31 -22.09
C ARG A 191 -9.54 9.72 -22.63
N SER A 192 -9.65 10.72 -21.76
CA SER A 192 -9.49 12.15 -22.11
C SER A 192 -8.09 12.69 -21.79
N GLY A 193 -7.36 12.02 -20.89
CA GLY A 193 -6.13 12.51 -20.28
C GLY A 193 -6.32 13.72 -19.35
N GLN A 194 -7.56 14.13 -19.07
CA GLN A 194 -7.86 15.33 -18.30
C GLN A 194 -8.13 15.01 -16.82
N ARG A 195 -7.77 15.96 -15.96
CA ARG A 195 -8.14 15.94 -14.54
C ARG A 195 -9.66 16.15 -14.41
N THR A 196 -10.34 15.20 -13.78
CA THR A 196 -11.79 15.24 -13.53
C THR A 196 -12.12 15.99 -12.24
N PHE A 197 -11.26 15.91 -11.23
CA PHE A 197 -11.42 16.69 -9.99
C PHE A 197 -10.10 16.96 -9.27
N LYS A 198 -10.13 17.97 -8.39
CA LYS A 198 -9.12 18.28 -7.38
C LYS A 198 -9.86 18.69 -6.11
N ASN A 199 -9.54 18.05 -4.99
CA ASN A 199 -10.21 18.23 -3.70
C ASN A 199 -9.17 18.63 -2.64
N LYS A 200 -9.50 19.64 -1.83
CA LYS A 200 -8.66 20.15 -0.73
C LYS A 200 -9.39 20.12 0.62
N SER A 201 -10.06 19.00 0.91
CA SER A 201 -10.75 18.77 2.19
C SER A 201 -9.88 18.09 3.25
N HIS A 202 -8.66 17.70 2.88
CA HIS A 202 -7.62 17.26 3.79
C HIS A 202 -6.83 18.47 4.30
N ASP A 203 -6.41 18.40 5.56
CA ASP A 203 -5.64 19.47 6.20
C ASP A 203 -4.13 19.22 6.14
N MET A 204 -3.71 17.97 5.89
CA MET A 204 -2.32 17.55 5.70
C MET A 204 -2.21 16.57 4.51
N GLY A 205 -1.01 16.08 4.20
CA GLY A 205 -0.77 15.20 3.05
C GLY A 205 -1.69 13.97 3.02
N VAL A 206 -2.14 13.58 1.82
CA VAL A 206 -3.01 12.41 1.59
C VAL A 206 -2.14 11.19 1.34
N THR A 207 -2.15 10.24 2.27
CA THR A 207 -1.16 9.17 2.38
C THR A 207 -1.63 7.82 1.84
N CYS A 208 -2.94 7.59 1.77
CA CYS A 208 -3.48 6.40 1.10
C CYS A 208 -4.84 6.63 0.47
N ILE A 209 -5.10 5.89 -0.61
CA ILE A 209 -6.41 5.81 -1.29
C ILE A 209 -6.75 4.34 -1.47
N LEU A 210 -7.93 3.95 -1.01
CA LEU A 210 -8.45 2.59 -1.15
C LEU A 210 -9.84 2.64 -1.83
N PRO A 211 -9.96 2.18 -3.07
CA PRO A 211 -11.26 1.95 -3.69
C PRO A 211 -12.06 0.92 -2.91
N HIS A 212 -13.38 1.07 -2.94
CA HIS A 212 -14.24 0.14 -2.22
C HIS A 212 -14.03 -1.31 -2.72
N PRO A 213 -13.77 -2.27 -1.82
CA PRO A 213 -13.41 -3.65 -2.16
C PRO A 213 -14.49 -4.43 -2.94
N SER A 214 -15.74 -3.96 -2.94
CA SER A 214 -16.78 -4.43 -3.85
C SER A 214 -17.16 -3.35 -4.86
N PRO A 215 -16.46 -3.29 -6.01
CA PRO A 215 -16.76 -2.32 -7.06
C PRO A 215 -18.09 -2.61 -7.75
N SER A 216 -18.62 -3.83 -7.67
CA SER A 216 -19.95 -4.15 -8.23
C SER A 216 -21.10 -3.49 -7.46
N THR A 217 -20.92 -3.28 -6.15
CA THR A 217 -21.92 -2.64 -5.29
C THR A 217 -21.64 -1.15 -5.10
N HIS A 218 -20.36 -0.77 -5.00
CA HIS A 218 -19.93 0.59 -4.69
C HIS A 218 -18.80 1.06 -5.63
N PRO A 219 -19.05 1.13 -6.96
CA PRO A 219 -18.01 1.44 -7.96
C PRO A 219 -17.39 2.83 -7.84
N HIS A 220 -18.06 3.74 -7.12
CA HIS A 220 -17.66 5.13 -6.99
C HIS A 220 -17.24 5.51 -5.57
N ILE A 221 -17.16 4.54 -4.67
CA ILE A 221 -16.77 4.80 -3.29
C ILE A 221 -15.27 4.58 -3.12
N VAL A 222 -14.60 5.56 -2.53
CA VAL A 222 -13.19 5.46 -2.15
C VAL A 222 -12.99 5.96 -0.73
N PHE A 223 -12.02 5.35 -0.06
CA PHE A 223 -11.54 5.74 1.26
C PHE A 223 -10.19 6.42 1.12
N THR A 224 -9.95 7.48 1.87
CA THR A 224 -8.67 8.20 1.88
C THR A 224 -8.19 8.39 3.30
N GLY A 225 -6.91 8.12 3.55
CA GLY A 225 -6.23 8.45 4.79
C GLY A 225 -5.26 9.63 4.60
N SER A 226 -4.96 10.33 5.68
CA SER A 226 -4.07 11.49 5.66
C SER A 226 -3.25 11.58 6.94
N TYR A 227 -2.13 12.32 6.86
CA TYR A 227 -1.37 12.79 8.01
C TYR A 227 -2.20 13.58 9.02
N ASP A 228 -3.36 14.12 8.62
CA ASP A 228 -4.27 14.83 9.51
C ASP A 228 -5.08 13.93 10.46
N GLU A 229 -4.74 12.64 10.53
CA GLU A 229 -5.37 11.61 11.39
C GLU A 229 -6.79 11.22 10.99
N HIS A 230 -7.33 11.76 9.89
CA HIS A 230 -8.70 11.47 9.50
C HIS A 230 -8.80 10.53 8.30
N LEU A 231 -9.68 9.54 8.45
CA LEU A 231 -10.26 8.78 7.36
C LEU A 231 -11.42 9.57 6.75
N ARG A 232 -11.45 9.65 5.42
CA ARG A 232 -12.57 10.24 4.67
C ARG A 232 -13.12 9.24 3.67
N ILE A 233 -14.42 9.35 3.40
CA ILE A 233 -15.13 8.54 2.41
C ILE A 233 -15.64 9.48 1.32
N PHE A 234 -15.33 9.20 0.07
CA PHE A 234 -15.81 9.97 -1.07
C PHE A 234 -16.71 9.12 -1.96
N ASP A 235 -17.75 9.77 -2.48
CA ASP A 235 -18.45 9.33 -3.68
C ASP A 235 -17.94 10.14 -4.87
N LEU A 236 -17.26 9.47 -5.78
CA LEU A 236 -16.61 10.07 -6.93
C LEU A 236 -17.57 10.66 -7.97
N ARG A 237 -18.88 10.42 -7.83
CA ARG A 237 -19.91 11.14 -8.60
C ARG A 237 -20.06 12.59 -8.14
N LYS A 238 -19.63 12.90 -6.91
CA LYS A 238 -19.62 14.24 -6.31
C LYS A 238 -18.36 14.44 -5.44
N PRO A 239 -17.16 14.49 -6.05
CA PRO A 239 -15.89 14.46 -5.34
C PRO A 239 -15.52 15.80 -4.67
N SER A 240 -16.42 16.79 -4.66
CA SER A 240 -16.16 18.13 -4.09
C SER A 240 -16.07 18.12 -2.56
N SER A 241 -16.62 17.10 -1.90
CA SER A 241 -16.64 16.95 -0.45
C SER A 241 -16.74 15.47 -0.07
N PRO A 242 -16.22 15.06 1.09
CA PRO A 242 -16.49 13.72 1.63
C PRO A 242 -17.99 13.53 1.90
N LEU A 243 -18.41 12.27 2.02
CA LEU A 243 -19.80 11.87 2.31
C LEU A 243 -20.23 12.22 3.73
N TYR A 244 -19.31 12.12 4.68
CA TYR A 244 -19.54 12.33 6.10
C TYR A 244 -18.55 13.36 6.63
N ASP A 245 -18.82 13.83 7.86
CA ASP A 245 -17.80 14.49 8.66
C ASP A 245 -16.58 13.56 8.80
N GLN A 246 -15.41 14.15 8.83
CA GLN A 246 -14.13 13.44 8.84
C GLN A 246 -14.06 12.47 10.03
N ILE A 247 -13.58 11.24 9.82
CA ILE A 247 -13.53 10.20 10.86
C ILE A 247 -12.15 10.21 11.50
N LEU A 248 -12.06 10.68 12.74
CA LEU A 248 -10.82 10.74 13.50
C LEU A 248 -10.36 9.33 13.91
N LEU A 249 -9.16 8.94 13.50
CA LEU A 249 -8.47 7.74 13.97
C LEU A 249 -7.34 8.17 14.92
N GLU A 250 -7.73 8.53 16.14
CA GLU A 250 -6.87 9.17 17.15
C GLU A 250 -5.47 8.55 17.27
N GLY A 251 -4.46 9.41 17.23
CA GLY A 251 -3.09 9.04 17.59
C GLY A 251 -2.19 8.79 16.40
N GLY A 252 -2.44 9.38 15.23
CA GLY A 252 -1.44 9.53 14.17
C GLY A 252 -1.98 9.37 12.76
N GLY A 253 -1.21 9.90 11.80
CA GLY A 253 -1.57 9.89 10.38
C GLY A 253 -1.95 8.51 9.84
N VAL A 254 -3.01 8.45 9.02
CA VAL A 254 -3.56 7.22 8.46
C VAL A 254 -2.76 6.81 7.22
N TRP A 255 -1.70 6.03 7.41
CA TRP A 255 -0.69 5.77 6.39
C TRP A 255 -1.09 4.73 5.34
N LYS A 256 -1.71 3.61 5.75
CA LYS A 256 -2.12 2.53 4.83
C LYS A 256 -3.47 1.98 5.23
N LEU A 257 -4.30 1.67 4.23
CA LEU A 257 -5.57 0.98 4.39
C LEU A 257 -5.56 -0.37 3.67
N LYS A 258 -6.06 -1.42 4.33
CA LYS A 258 -6.28 -2.74 3.72
C LYS A 258 -7.67 -3.27 4.07
N PRO A 259 -8.49 -3.66 3.08
CA PRO A 259 -9.81 -4.19 3.34
C PRO A 259 -9.77 -5.66 3.77
N LYS A 260 -10.74 -6.05 4.58
CA LYS A 260 -11.13 -7.41 4.91
C LYS A 260 -12.62 -7.57 4.59
N PHE A 261 -13.01 -8.61 3.88
CA PHE A 261 -14.43 -8.82 3.59
C PHE A 261 -15.05 -9.80 4.58
N ASN A 262 -16.00 -9.32 5.37
CA ASN A 262 -16.75 -10.19 6.25
C ASN A 262 -17.92 -10.85 5.49
N LEU A 263 -17.69 -12.09 5.05
CA LEU A 263 -18.69 -12.91 4.35
C LEU A 263 -19.98 -13.12 5.17
N THR A 264 -19.89 -13.13 6.51
CA THR A 264 -21.03 -13.45 7.38
C THR A 264 -21.98 -12.26 7.53
N THR A 265 -21.42 -11.05 7.67
CA THR A 265 -22.21 -9.83 7.89
C THR A 265 -22.37 -8.99 6.62
N ASN A 266 -21.77 -9.41 5.51
CA ASN A 266 -21.71 -8.66 4.25
C ASN A 266 -21.25 -7.21 4.46
N SER A 267 -20.22 -7.05 5.30
CA SER A 267 -19.61 -5.77 5.66
C SER A 267 -18.11 -5.82 5.42
N TYR A 268 -17.47 -4.66 5.48
CA TYR A 268 -16.02 -4.54 5.32
C TYR A 268 -15.40 -4.07 6.61
N THR A 269 -14.31 -4.71 7.01
CA THR A 269 -13.45 -4.18 8.06
C THR A 269 -12.17 -3.69 7.39
N LEU A 270 -11.82 -2.43 7.58
CA LEU A 270 -10.57 -1.86 7.11
C LEU A 270 -9.54 -1.96 8.23
N LEU A 271 -8.33 -2.43 7.90
CA LEU A 271 -7.15 -2.16 8.70
C LEU A 271 -6.61 -0.80 8.32
N ALA A 272 -6.41 0.05 9.33
CA ALA A 272 -5.70 1.30 9.22
C ALA A 272 -4.36 1.18 9.96
N ALA A 273 -3.26 1.28 9.21
CA ALA A 273 -1.96 1.57 9.79
C ALA A 273 -1.92 3.06 10.15
N CYS A 274 -2.07 3.36 11.44
CA CYS A 274 -2.02 4.71 11.97
C CYS A 274 -0.64 4.91 12.59
N MET A 275 0.14 5.86 12.08
CA MET A 275 1.57 5.97 12.35
C MET A 275 1.92 5.80 13.83
N HIS A 276 1.39 6.63 14.74
CA HIS A 276 1.65 6.50 16.17
C HIS A 276 0.60 5.69 16.95
N ALA A 277 -0.54 5.35 16.33
CA ALA A 277 -1.66 4.69 17.01
C ALA A 277 -1.65 3.16 16.87
N GLY A 278 -0.72 2.63 16.06
CA GLY A 278 -0.62 1.21 15.77
C GLY A 278 -1.55 0.81 14.63
N VAL A 279 -2.20 -0.35 14.75
CA VAL A 279 -3.19 -0.82 13.77
C VAL A 279 -4.60 -0.71 14.34
N THR A 280 -5.47 0.03 13.66
CA THR A 280 -6.87 0.24 14.05
C THR A 280 -7.80 -0.50 13.10
N LEU A 281 -8.88 -1.08 13.63
CA LEU A 281 -9.96 -1.69 12.84
C LEU A 281 -11.08 -0.68 12.63
N VAL A 282 -11.54 -0.54 11.39
CA VAL A 282 -12.63 0.35 11.03
C VAL A 282 -13.68 -0.45 10.26
N ASP A 283 -14.84 -0.67 10.87
CA ASP A 283 -15.96 -1.36 10.24
C ASP A 283 -16.75 -0.38 9.36
N ILE A 284 -17.00 -0.78 8.12
CA ILE A 284 -17.81 -0.08 7.13
C ILE A 284 -19.04 -0.95 6.85
N ASN A 285 -20.19 -0.43 7.27
CA ASN A 285 -21.47 -1.08 7.02
C ASN A 285 -21.90 -0.90 5.55
N SER A 286 -22.92 -1.67 5.14
CA SER A 286 -23.47 -1.61 3.78
C SER A 286 -24.10 -0.26 3.42
N ASP A 287 -24.49 0.53 4.42
CA ASP A 287 -24.97 1.92 4.25
C ASP A 287 -23.83 2.96 4.32
N LEU A 288 -22.57 2.50 4.33
CA LEU A 288 -21.35 3.28 4.46
C LEU A 288 -21.18 4.00 5.80
N THR A 289 -21.99 3.68 6.81
CA THR A 289 -21.73 4.15 8.18
C THR A 289 -20.47 3.48 8.74
N VAL A 290 -19.75 4.21 9.59
CA VAL A 290 -18.43 3.79 10.09
C VAL A 290 -18.47 3.52 11.59
N GLY A 291 -17.99 2.35 11.99
CA GLY A 291 -17.68 2.00 13.37
C GLY A 291 -16.17 1.88 13.56
N VAL A 292 -15.58 2.74 14.39
CA VAL A 292 -14.16 2.62 14.75
C VAL A 292 -14.05 1.70 15.97
N SER A 293 -13.26 0.64 15.87
CA SER A 293 -13.02 -0.26 16.99
C SER A 293 -12.24 0.43 18.10
N SER A 294 -12.61 0.17 19.36
CA SER A 294 -11.79 0.57 20.51
C SER A 294 -10.51 -0.25 20.63
N ASP A 295 -10.47 -1.43 20.00
CA ASP A 295 -9.32 -2.31 19.99
C ASP A 295 -8.35 -1.92 18.87
N ALA A 296 -7.12 -1.59 19.26
CA ALA A 296 -6.00 -1.34 18.35
C ALA A 296 -4.80 -2.23 18.72
N TYR A 297 -4.00 -2.61 17.73
CA TYR A 297 -2.74 -3.32 17.96
C TYR A 297 -1.61 -2.31 18.17
N LYS A 298 -1.16 -2.17 19.43
CA LYS A 298 -0.21 -1.13 19.87
C LYS A 298 1.14 -1.69 20.36
N GLU A 299 1.52 -2.85 19.84
CA GLU A 299 2.71 -3.57 20.28
C GLU A 299 4.00 -3.14 19.56
N HIS A 300 3.90 -2.31 18.52
CA HIS A 300 5.05 -1.67 17.87
C HIS A 300 5.60 -0.53 18.74
N GLY A 301 6.91 -0.35 18.69
CA GLY A 301 7.63 0.70 19.42
C GLY A 301 7.82 2.00 18.63
N SER A 302 7.46 2.03 17.34
CA SER A 302 7.56 3.19 16.46
C SER A 302 6.44 3.19 15.39
N PHE A 303 6.64 3.92 14.28
CA PHE A 303 5.63 4.23 13.29
C PHE A 303 5.19 3.02 12.49
N VAL A 304 3.89 2.72 12.49
CA VAL A 304 3.33 1.64 11.67
C VAL A 304 3.05 2.15 10.26
N TYR A 305 3.75 1.59 9.27
CA TYR A 305 3.59 1.92 7.86
C TYR A 305 2.99 0.78 7.04
N GLY A 306 3.36 -0.47 7.35
CA GLY A 306 2.82 -1.63 6.65
C GLY A 306 1.71 -2.29 7.44
N VAL A 307 0.65 -2.68 6.73
CA VAL A 307 -0.37 -3.58 7.26
C VAL A 307 -0.92 -4.45 6.13
N ASP A 308 -1.27 -5.70 6.44
CA ASP A 308 -1.97 -6.60 5.51
C ASP A 308 -2.67 -7.75 6.23
N TRP A 309 -3.56 -8.44 5.52
CA TRP A 309 -4.16 -9.70 5.96
C TRP A 309 -3.56 -10.88 5.22
N LYS A 310 -3.41 -12.01 5.92
CA LYS A 310 -3.25 -13.30 5.26
C LYS A 310 -4.45 -13.56 4.34
N CYS A 311 -4.27 -14.32 3.25
CA CYS A 311 -5.32 -14.56 2.26
C CYS A 311 -6.60 -15.21 2.81
N ASP A 312 -6.50 -15.97 3.91
CA ASP A 312 -7.64 -16.56 4.64
C ASP A 312 -8.19 -15.63 5.75
N GLU A 313 -7.64 -14.42 5.86
CA GLU A 313 -7.96 -13.38 6.82
C GLU A 313 -7.85 -13.79 8.30
N SER A 314 -7.16 -14.89 8.59
CA SER A 314 -7.01 -15.44 9.95
C SER A 314 -5.93 -14.74 10.77
N VAL A 315 -4.96 -14.12 10.08
CA VAL A 315 -3.79 -13.47 10.68
C VAL A 315 -3.58 -12.11 10.03
N GLY A 316 -3.39 -11.08 10.85
CA GLY A 316 -2.93 -9.77 10.42
C GLY A 316 -1.40 -9.68 10.50
N ALA A 317 -0.80 -8.97 9.55
CA ALA A 317 0.60 -8.57 9.57
C ALA A 317 0.70 -7.06 9.67
N SER A 318 1.71 -6.57 10.39
CA SER A 318 2.08 -5.16 10.39
C SER A 318 3.58 -4.99 10.52
N CYS A 319 4.11 -3.88 10.01
CA CYS A 319 5.51 -3.51 10.18
C CYS A 319 5.68 -2.07 10.62
N SER A 320 6.80 -1.79 11.28
CA SER A 320 7.09 -0.49 11.84
C SER A 320 8.50 -0.02 11.48
N PHE A 321 8.61 1.29 11.24
CA PHE A 321 9.76 1.91 10.61
C PHE A 321 11.01 1.88 11.49
N GLU A 322 11.05 2.64 12.61
CA GLU A 322 12.30 2.81 13.37
C GLU A 322 12.64 1.63 14.29
N ASP A 323 11.65 0.83 14.69
CA ASP A 323 11.89 -0.37 15.48
C ASP A 323 12.27 -1.59 14.62
N ASN A 324 12.25 -1.43 13.29
CA ASN A 324 12.58 -2.42 12.27
C ASN A 324 11.84 -3.75 12.45
N SER A 325 10.60 -3.70 12.92
CA SER A 325 9.87 -4.89 13.36
C SER A 325 8.75 -5.31 12.42
N VAL A 326 8.55 -6.62 12.31
CA VAL A 326 7.38 -7.22 11.67
C VAL A 326 6.65 -8.07 12.70
N HIS A 327 5.36 -7.79 12.85
CA HIS A 327 4.51 -8.47 13.80
C HIS A 327 3.40 -9.22 13.06
N LEU A 328 3.12 -10.45 13.51
CA LEU A 328 1.89 -11.17 13.18
C LEU A 328 0.98 -11.20 14.40
N TRP A 329 -0.31 -11.06 14.19
CA TRP A 329 -1.31 -11.01 15.25
C TRP A 329 -2.65 -11.57 14.78
N ALA A 330 -3.49 -11.96 15.74
CA ALA A 330 -4.86 -12.41 15.50
C ALA A 330 -5.87 -11.48 16.20
N LEU A 331 -7.11 -11.46 15.72
CA LEU A 331 -8.21 -10.75 16.38
C LEU A 331 -8.55 -11.43 17.72
#